data_AF-A0A7G1P390-F1
#
_entry.id   AF-A0A7G1P390-F1
#
_cell.length_a   1.000
_cell.length_b   1.000
_cell.length_c   1.000
_cell.angle_alpha   90.00
_cell.angle_beta   90.00
_cell.angle_gamma   90.00
#
_symmetry.space_group_name_H-M   'P 1'
#
loop_
_entity.id
_entity.type
_entity.pdbx_description
1 polymer ?
#
loop_
_entity_poly.entity_id
_entity_poly.type
_entity_poly.pdbx_seq_one_letter_code
_entity_poly.pdbx_strand_id
1 'polypeptide(L)'
;MLIIHERPESARMFARTPPERTPHHPPRLPRPDRLPRLAEPVLHLPGPQAVEAFWADARRRGTPVVSADPQGSADHVAMTFLWRGGPATRAVQVLPNKLGDPRRPEGNLMERAPGTDVWHWTLRLRRDWRGTYDFHVDEGEGPEQGGPEYWRWLRTRRRADPYNSRTLPRRWGGDPVSYAELPGAPDSSDWDPRPGVARGTVTEHRVASAHLGTERRVWLYEPGAVREPAKLPVLVLLDGEHWQPRLGVAHLLDNLIADGRVPPLAAVLPDSVDPGTRWTELTCRPEFVAFLVDELLPWAAGRLPVTDDPARTVVAGQSLGGLTAAYAALSAPHRFGNALVQSGSFWWPVGPEAEWLTGCVAGKPRRPVRFRLSFGEQEWVALPAARRLRDTLAAAGYENAAYREFNGGHDYLCWRTELADGLVELLSGG
;
A
#
# COMPACT_ATOMS: atom_id res chain seq x y z
N MET A 1 -39.40 -35.63 -9.26
CA MET A 1 -39.15 -34.30 -9.85
C MET A 1 -37.99 -33.69 -9.07
N LEU A 2 -36.76 -33.86 -9.55
CA LEU A 2 -35.58 -33.30 -8.89
C LEU A 2 -35.60 -31.77 -9.08
N ILE A 3 -35.74 -31.05 -7.98
CA ILE A 3 -35.54 -29.60 -7.94
C ILE A 3 -34.04 -29.38 -8.09
N ILE A 4 -33.61 -29.05 -9.30
CA ILE A 4 -32.25 -28.59 -9.57
C ILE A 4 -32.14 -27.23 -8.88
N HIS A 5 -31.44 -27.16 -7.74
CA HIS A 5 -31.00 -25.89 -7.19
C HIS A 5 -30.03 -25.26 -8.19
N GLU A 6 -30.51 -24.29 -8.97
CA GLU A 6 -29.64 -23.42 -9.75
C GLU A 6 -28.66 -22.74 -8.80
N ARG A 7 -27.36 -22.87 -9.09
CA ARG A 7 -26.33 -22.12 -8.36
C ARG A 7 -26.60 -20.62 -8.52
N PRO A 8 -26.44 -19.80 -7.47
CA PRO A 8 -26.64 -18.35 -7.55
C PRO A 8 -25.83 -17.72 -8.68
N GLU A 9 -26.33 -16.64 -9.31
CA GLU A 9 -25.69 -15.96 -10.47
C GLU A 9 -24.23 -15.53 -10.24
N SER A 10 -23.81 -15.38 -8.97
CA SER A 10 -22.41 -15.15 -8.57
C SER A 10 -21.50 -16.32 -9.01
N ALA A 11 -21.98 -17.56 -8.97
CA ALA A 11 -21.27 -18.76 -9.41
C ALA A 11 -21.10 -18.84 -10.94
N ARG A 12 -21.82 -18.01 -11.72
CA ARG A 12 -21.70 -17.98 -13.19
C ARG A 12 -20.53 -17.11 -13.69
N MET A 13 -19.98 -16.21 -12.87
CA MET A 13 -18.82 -15.39 -13.28
C MET A 13 -17.52 -16.20 -13.26
N PHE A 14 -17.27 -16.87 -12.15
CA PHE A 14 -16.05 -17.65 -11.93
C PHE A 14 -16.31 -19.12 -12.25
N ALA A 15 -16.14 -19.48 -13.53
CA ALA A 15 -16.26 -20.88 -13.97
C ALA A 15 -15.13 -21.78 -13.42
N ARG A 16 -14.09 -21.18 -12.82
CA ARG A 16 -12.96 -21.87 -12.22
C ARG A 16 -12.94 -21.55 -10.73
N THR A 17 -12.53 -22.52 -9.92
CA THR A 17 -12.22 -22.30 -8.50
C THR A 17 -10.91 -21.50 -8.39
N PRO A 18 -10.78 -20.59 -7.41
CA PRO A 18 -9.51 -19.95 -7.09
C PRO A 18 -8.41 -21.00 -6.83
N PRO A 19 -7.19 -20.80 -7.36
CA PRO A 19 -6.07 -21.71 -7.14
C PRO A 19 -5.72 -21.88 -5.66
N GLU A 20 -5.57 -23.13 -5.22
CA GLU A 20 -5.19 -23.47 -3.86
C GLU A 20 -3.72 -23.89 -3.76
N ARG A 21 -3.14 -23.78 -2.56
CA ARG A 21 -1.76 -24.23 -2.25
C ARG A 21 -0.69 -23.59 -3.14
N THR A 22 -0.89 -22.34 -3.51
CA THR A 22 0.07 -21.57 -4.32
C THR A 22 1.11 -20.89 -3.44
N PRO A 23 2.30 -20.53 -3.96
CA PRO A 23 3.33 -19.87 -3.15
C PRO A 23 2.85 -18.53 -2.56
N HIS A 24 3.02 -18.34 -1.26
CA HIS A 24 2.67 -17.12 -0.53
C HIS A 24 3.75 -16.03 -0.67
N HIS A 25 4.16 -15.73 -1.90
CA HIS A 25 5.08 -14.65 -2.20
C HIS A 25 4.92 -14.19 -3.66
N PRO A 26 5.24 -12.92 -3.97
CA PRO A 26 5.31 -12.46 -5.35
C PRO A 26 6.43 -13.17 -6.14
N PRO A 27 6.35 -13.21 -7.48
CA PRO A 27 7.46 -13.62 -8.33
C PRO A 27 8.76 -12.86 -8.00
N ARG A 28 9.89 -13.58 -7.98
CA ARG A 28 11.23 -12.98 -7.77
C ARG A 28 11.86 -12.63 -9.11
N LEU A 29 11.39 -11.54 -9.72
CA LEU A 29 11.90 -11.03 -10.99
C LEU A 29 12.97 -9.96 -10.75
N PRO A 30 14.01 -9.88 -11.61
CA PRO A 30 14.98 -8.79 -11.53
C PRO A 30 14.30 -7.48 -11.92
N ARG A 31 14.84 -6.36 -11.43
CA ARG A 31 14.35 -5.05 -11.87
C ARG A 31 14.69 -4.87 -13.37
N PRO A 32 13.74 -4.40 -14.20
CA PRO A 32 13.98 -4.24 -15.64
C PRO A 32 14.94 -3.09 -15.94
N ASP A 33 14.79 -1.97 -15.23
CA ASP A 33 15.61 -0.78 -15.43
C ASP A 33 16.70 -0.66 -14.39
N ARG A 34 17.85 -0.10 -14.78
CA ARG A 34 18.91 0.23 -13.84
C ARG A 34 18.39 1.23 -12.81
N LEU A 35 18.75 1.01 -11.55
CA LEU A 35 18.54 1.99 -10.49
C LEU A 35 19.17 3.34 -10.91
N PRO A 36 18.47 4.49 -10.78
CA PRO A 36 18.99 5.80 -11.17
C PRO A 36 19.98 6.34 -10.11
N ARG A 37 20.98 5.54 -9.75
CA ARG A 37 22.05 5.87 -8.81
C ARG A 37 23.03 6.82 -9.48
N LEU A 38 23.34 7.91 -8.79
CA LEU A 38 24.43 8.81 -9.18
C LEU A 38 25.75 8.24 -8.68
N ALA A 39 26.78 8.28 -9.54
CA ALA A 39 28.13 7.84 -9.18
C ALA A 39 28.76 8.78 -8.14
N GLU A 40 28.57 10.10 -8.32
CA GLU A 40 28.98 11.10 -7.34
C GLU A 40 27.76 11.83 -6.77
N PRO A 41 27.73 12.09 -5.44
CA PRO A 41 26.67 12.87 -4.84
C PRO A 41 26.78 14.35 -5.25
N VAL A 42 25.64 15.01 -5.42
CA VAL A 42 25.59 16.49 -5.56
C VAL A 42 25.88 17.17 -4.22
N LEU A 43 25.54 16.50 -3.11
CA LEU A 43 25.89 16.94 -1.78
C LEU A 43 27.42 16.91 -1.59
N HIS A 44 27.98 18.05 -1.16
CA HIS A 44 29.40 18.12 -0.80
C HIS A 44 29.69 17.29 0.45
N LEU A 45 30.49 16.23 0.30
CA LEU A 45 30.90 15.37 1.40
C LEU A 45 32.06 16.01 2.19
N PRO A 46 32.12 15.84 3.51
CA PRO A 46 33.16 16.45 4.32
C PRO A 46 34.50 15.71 4.17
N GLY A 47 35.60 16.45 4.35
CA GLY A 47 36.88 15.85 4.73
C GLY A 47 36.96 15.59 6.25
N PRO A 48 37.98 14.88 6.75
CA PRO A 48 38.07 14.46 8.16
C PRO A 48 37.91 15.58 9.19
N GLN A 49 38.40 16.79 8.88
CA GLN A 49 38.36 17.95 9.78
C GLN A 49 36.97 18.60 9.89
N ALA A 50 36.07 18.33 8.94
CA ALA A 50 34.76 18.97 8.84
C ALA A 50 33.58 18.03 9.21
N VAL A 51 33.87 16.79 9.61
CA VAL A 51 32.87 15.73 9.83
C VAL A 51 31.84 16.12 10.90
N GLU A 52 32.25 16.68 12.03
CA GLU A 52 31.29 17.05 13.08
C GLU A 52 30.39 18.21 12.66
N ALA A 53 30.93 19.20 11.95
CA ALA A 53 30.14 20.31 11.42
C ALA A 53 29.11 19.80 10.40
N PHE A 54 29.50 18.85 9.54
CA PHE A 54 28.61 18.19 8.60
C PHE A 54 27.48 17.44 9.31
N TRP A 55 27.77 16.67 10.36
CA TRP A 55 26.72 15.95 11.10
C TRP A 55 25.82 16.86 11.92
N ALA A 56 26.35 17.94 12.50
CA ALA A 56 25.54 18.95 13.17
C ALA A 56 24.55 19.60 12.18
N ASP A 57 25.00 19.82 10.95
CA ASP A 57 24.18 20.33 9.89
C ASP A 57 23.13 19.32 9.38
N ALA A 58 23.51 18.07 9.12
CA ALA A 58 22.58 17.01 8.73
C ALA A 58 21.48 16.78 9.78
N ARG A 59 21.83 16.82 11.08
CA ARG A 59 20.85 16.75 12.18
C ARG A 59 19.86 17.90 12.18
N ARG A 60 20.33 19.10 11.86
CA ARG A 60 19.49 20.30 11.84
C ARG A 60 18.55 20.32 10.64
N ARG A 61 19.04 19.89 9.46
CA ARG A 61 18.25 19.86 8.22
C ARG A 61 17.34 18.63 8.11
N GLY A 62 17.72 17.54 8.76
CA GLY A 62 17.12 16.22 8.59
C GLY A 62 17.66 15.46 7.36
N THR A 63 17.33 14.18 7.28
CA THR A 63 17.69 13.28 6.19
C THR A 63 16.45 12.58 5.60
N PRO A 64 16.50 12.09 4.34
CA PRO A 64 17.59 12.23 3.36
C PRO A 64 17.76 13.68 2.87
N VAL A 65 18.95 14.02 2.38
CA VAL A 65 19.24 15.37 1.86
C VAL A 65 18.81 15.46 0.41
N VAL A 66 18.07 16.53 0.06
CA VAL A 66 17.63 16.80 -1.32
C VAL A 66 18.44 17.96 -1.89
N SER A 67 19.04 17.74 -3.05
CA SER A 67 19.81 18.71 -3.83
C SER A 67 19.20 18.89 -5.22
N ALA A 68 19.57 19.99 -5.90
CA ALA A 68 19.19 20.21 -7.30
C ALA A 68 19.67 19.07 -8.21
N ASP A 69 18.99 18.87 -9.33
CA ASP A 69 19.40 17.88 -10.34
C ASP A 69 20.78 18.25 -10.93
N PRO A 70 21.77 17.33 -10.93
CA PRO A 70 23.07 17.61 -11.54
C PRO A 70 22.99 17.79 -13.07
N GLN A 71 21.90 17.35 -13.70
CA GLN A 71 21.65 17.51 -15.13
C GLN A 71 20.80 18.75 -15.46
N GLY A 72 20.44 19.57 -14.46
CA GLY A 72 19.71 20.82 -14.66
C GLY A 72 18.21 20.68 -14.97
N SER A 73 17.62 19.49 -14.85
CA SER A 73 16.18 19.30 -15.01
C SER A 73 15.41 19.85 -13.81
N ALA A 74 14.37 20.64 -14.07
CA ALA A 74 13.45 21.14 -13.04
C ALA A 74 12.51 20.05 -12.47
N ASP A 75 12.37 18.94 -13.18
CA ASP A 75 11.48 17.82 -12.82
C ASP A 75 12.19 16.77 -11.96
N HIS A 76 13.51 16.86 -11.81
CA HIS A 76 14.31 15.90 -11.05
C HIS A 76 15.06 16.58 -9.91
N VAL A 77 15.46 15.77 -8.94
CA VAL A 77 16.34 16.16 -7.84
C VAL A 77 17.30 15.01 -7.54
N ALA A 78 18.41 15.33 -6.86
CA ALA A 78 19.30 14.34 -6.27
C ALA A 78 18.91 14.13 -4.79
N MET A 79 18.55 12.91 -4.41
CA MET A 79 18.28 12.53 -3.03
C MET A 79 19.43 11.69 -2.48
N THR A 80 20.12 12.21 -1.47
CA THR A 80 21.26 11.57 -0.81
C THR A 80 20.85 11.05 0.56
N PHE A 81 20.90 9.73 0.72
CA PHE A 81 20.79 9.07 2.01
C PHE A 81 22.13 9.14 2.73
N LEU A 82 22.08 9.32 4.04
CA LEU A 82 23.26 9.45 4.89
C LEU A 82 23.18 8.49 6.07
N TRP A 83 24.30 7.89 6.43
CA TRP A 83 24.45 7.11 7.66
C TRP A 83 25.77 7.46 8.35
N ARG A 84 25.72 7.63 9.68
CA ARG A 84 26.91 7.87 10.51
C ARG A 84 27.44 6.54 11.03
N GLY A 85 28.52 6.05 10.44
CA GLY A 85 29.14 4.78 10.83
C GLY A 85 29.89 4.86 12.16
N GLY A 86 29.99 3.75 12.86
CA GLY A 86 30.93 3.55 13.94
C GLY A 86 32.26 2.94 13.46
N PRO A 87 33.25 2.78 14.36
CA PRO A 87 34.53 2.13 14.04
C PRO A 87 34.39 0.68 13.55
N ALA A 88 33.31 0.00 13.95
CA ALA A 88 33.02 -1.38 13.58
C ALA A 88 32.14 -1.52 12.33
N THR A 89 31.62 -0.40 11.78
CA THR A 89 30.73 -0.45 10.62
C THR A 89 31.50 -0.97 9.40
N ARG A 90 31.18 -2.19 8.97
CA ARG A 90 31.76 -2.86 7.79
C ARG A 90 30.94 -2.60 6.52
N ALA A 91 29.64 -2.39 6.63
CA ALA A 91 28.77 -2.07 5.50
C ALA A 91 27.47 -1.39 5.94
N VAL A 92 26.94 -0.55 5.05
CA VAL A 92 25.61 0.04 5.18
C VAL A 92 24.86 -0.18 3.88
N GLN A 93 23.65 -0.73 3.96
CA GLN A 93 22.74 -0.87 2.84
C GLN A 93 21.51 0.00 3.08
N VAL A 94 21.08 0.74 2.06
CA VAL A 94 19.82 1.50 2.09
C VAL A 94 18.82 0.90 1.13
N LEU A 95 17.58 0.70 1.57
CA LEU A 95 16.55 0.06 0.76
C LEU A 95 15.27 0.90 0.72
N PRO A 96 15.20 1.87 -0.20
CA PRO A 96 13.96 2.57 -0.49
C PRO A 96 12.96 1.63 -1.18
N ASN A 97 11.69 1.81 -0.85
CA ASN A 97 10.59 0.96 -1.29
C ASN A 97 10.59 0.80 -2.82
N LYS A 98 10.69 -0.45 -3.28
CA LYS A 98 10.71 -0.84 -4.70
C LYS A 98 11.77 -0.14 -5.57
N LEU A 99 12.78 0.48 -4.98
CA LEU A 99 13.94 0.96 -5.72
C LEU A 99 15.09 -0.06 -5.69
N GLY A 100 15.32 -0.73 -4.56
CA GLY A 100 16.33 -1.77 -4.47
C GLY A 100 15.95 -3.07 -5.19
N ASP A 101 16.89 -3.65 -5.96
CA ASP A 101 16.72 -4.96 -6.59
C ASP A 101 17.11 -6.09 -5.61
N PRO A 102 16.17 -6.97 -5.20
CA PRO A 102 16.47 -8.07 -4.29
C PRO A 102 17.41 -9.14 -4.89
N ARG A 103 17.61 -9.18 -6.21
CA ARG A 103 18.56 -10.08 -6.90
C ARG A 103 19.95 -9.47 -7.04
N ARG A 104 20.09 -8.16 -6.83
CA ARG A 104 21.36 -7.41 -6.91
C ARG A 104 21.54 -6.55 -5.65
N PRO A 105 21.55 -7.18 -4.44
CA PRO A 105 21.56 -6.45 -3.17
C PRO A 105 22.76 -5.51 -3.01
N GLU A 106 23.89 -5.81 -3.65
CA GLU A 106 25.11 -5.00 -3.64
C GLU A 106 24.92 -3.61 -4.26
N GLY A 107 23.98 -3.43 -5.19
CA GLY A 107 23.67 -2.14 -5.80
C GLY A 107 23.15 -1.10 -4.80
N ASN A 108 22.72 -1.56 -3.63
CA ASN A 108 22.14 -0.78 -2.55
C ASN A 108 23.14 -0.49 -1.41
N LEU A 109 24.40 -0.93 -1.54
CA LEU A 109 25.45 -0.58 -0.61
C LEU A 109 25.80 0.90 -0.74
N MET A 110 25.84 1.57 0.41
CA MET A 110 26.33 2.93 0.55
C MET A 110 27.86 2.95 0.45
N GLU A 111 28.40 4.08 0.02
CA GLU A 111 29.83 4.33 -0.06
C GLU A 111 30.27 5.16 1.14
N ARG A 112 31.48 4.91 1.64
CA ARG A 112 32.05 5.67 2.75
C ARG A 112 32.93 6.79 2.20
N ALA A 113 32.64 8.03 2.60
CA ALA A 113 33.46 9.17 2.24
C ALA A 113 34.86 9.02 2.85
N PRO A 114 35.95 9.15 2.05
CA PRO A 114 37.30 8.80 2.49
C PRO A 114 37.73 9.49 3.79
N GLY A 115 38.23 8.70 4.74
CA GLY A 115 38.75 9.20 6.03
C GLY A 115 37.69 9.71 7.02
N THR A 116 36.40 9.50 6.76
CA THR A 116 35.29 9.99 7.63
C THR A 116 34.37 8.87 8.11
N ASP A 117 33.42 9.15 8.99
CA ASP A 117 32.34 8.21 9.35
C ASP A 117 31.07 8.38 8.48
N VAL A 118 31.15 9.15 7.39
CA VAL A 118 30.02 9.47 6.53
C VAL A 118 29.83 8.40 5.45
N TRP A 119 28.71 7.69 5.54
CA TRP A 119 28.25 6.81 4.47
C TRP A 119 27.17 7.52 3.67
N HIS A 120 27.23 7.43 2.34
CA HIS A 120 26.30 8.10 1.44
C HIS A 120 25.82 7.19 0.31
N TRP A 121 24.62 7.46 -0.19
CA TRP A 121 24.06 6.82 -1.38
C TRP A 121 23.05 7.75 -2.03
N THR A 122 23.20 8.02 -3.33
CA THR A 122 22.45 9.08 -4.00
C THR A 122 21.68 8.56 -5.20
N LEU A 123 20.40 8.94 -5.28
CA LEU A 123 19.54 8.69 -6.43
C LEU A 123 19.16 10.00 -7.12
N ARG A 124 19.06 9.96 -8.45
CA ARG A 124 18.38 10.98 -9.24
C ARG A 124 16.93 10.55 -9.45
N LEU A 125 15.97 11.28 -8.91
CA LEU A 125 14.56 10.93 -8.94
C LEU A 125 13.73 12.10 -9.44
N ARG A 126 12.58 11.80 -10.06
CA ARG A 126 11.55 12.81 -10.32
C ARG A 126 11.09 13.41 -8.99
N ARG A 127 10.86 14.72 -8.96
CA ARG A 127 10.56 15.50 -7.74
C ARG A 127 9.24 15.15 -7.06
N ASP A 128 8.38 14.39 -7.71
CA ASP A 128 7.10 13.91 -7.18
C ASP A 128 7.17 12.53 -6.53
N TRP A 129 8.38 11.95 -6.41
CA TRP A 129 8.58 10.67 -5.76
C TRP A 129 8.37 10.76 -4.24
N ARG A 130 7.82 9.68 -3.69
CA ARG A 130 7.83 9.41 -2.25
C ARG A 130 7.93 7.91 -1.97
N GLY A 131 8.45 7.58 -0.80
CA GLY A 131 8.52 6.20 -0.36
C GLY A 131 9.18 6.05 1.00
N THR A 132 8.86 4.93 1.64
CA THR A 132 9.53 4.44 2.84
C THR A 132 10.89 3.86 2.50
N TYR A 133 11.80 3.84 3.47
CA TYR A 133 13.11 3.23 3.34
C TYR A 133 13.62 2.74 4.70
N ASP A 134 14.54 1.79 4.65
CA ASP A 134 15.26 1.31 5.83
C ASP A 134 16.76 1.25 5.55
N PHE A 135 17.56 1.36 6.61
CA PHE A 135 18.95 0.98 6.59
C PHE A 135 19.13 -0.44 7.11
N HIS A 136 20.17 -1.11 6.63
CA HIS A 136 20.67 -2.36 7.18
C HIS A 136 22.16 -2.24 7.37
N VAL A 137 22.62 -2.49 8.59
CA VAL A 137 23.96 -2.08 9.01
C VAL A 137 24.71 -3.28 9.58
N ASP A 138 25.88 -3.54 9.00
CA ASP A 138 26.85 -4.50 9.50
C ASP A 138 27.82 -3.78 10.42
N GLU A 139 27.62 -3.92 11.73
CA GLU A 139 28.48 -3.35 12.78
C GLU A 139 29.62 -4.30 13.19
N GLY A 140 30.05 -5.17 12.28
CA GLY A 140 31.21 -6.03 12.46
C GLY A 140 30.90 -7.46 12.88
N GLU A 141 29.65 -7.74 13.24
CA GLU A 141 29.17 -9.05 13.73
C GLU A 141 28.79 -10.03 12.61
N GLY A 142 28.82 -9.59 11.34
CA GLY A 142 28.32 -10.37 10.22
C GLY A 142 29.26 -11.46 9.72
N PRO A 143 28.73 -12.47 9.02
CA PRO A 143 29.53 -13.44 8.28
C PRO A 143 30.35 -12.75 7.18
N GLU A 144 31.10 -13.54 6.40
CA GLU A 144 31.86 -13.02 5.25
C GLU A 144 30.94 -12.30 4.25
N GLN A 145 31.35 -11.11 3.80
CA GLN A 145 30.50 -10.26 2.96
C GLN A 145 30.31 -10.82 1.55
N GLY A 146 29.16 -10.52 0.94
CA GLY A 146 28.90 -10.77 -0.48
C GLY A 146 28.13 -12.05 -0.80
N GLY A 147 28.12 -13.03 0.10
CA GLY A 147 27.39 -14.29 -0.09
C GLY A 147 25.87 -14.21 0.17
N PRO A 148 25.06 -15.16 -0.31
CA PRO A 148 23.61 -15.22 -0.03
C PRO A 148 23.27 -15.27 1.46
N GLU A 149 24.12 -15.93 2.27
CA GLU A 149 23.98 -15.97 3.72
C GLU A 149 24.14 -14.57 4.34
N TYR A 150 25.18 -13.84 3.91
CA TYR A 150 25.42 -12.48 4.34
C TYR A 150 24.24 -11.57 4.03
N TRP A 151 23.68 -11.61 2.82
CA TRP A 151 22.54 -10.78 2.47
C TRP A 151 21.29 -11.13 3.28
N ARG A 152 21.05 -12.42 3.53
CA ARG A 152 19.96 -12.86 4.41
C ARG A 152 20.16 -12.35 5.83
N TRP A 153 21.38 -12.43 6.35
CA TRP A 153 21.74 -11.93 7.68
C TRP A 153 21.63 -10.40 7.77
N LEU A 154 22.20 -9.65 6.83
CA LEU A 154 22.19 -8.18 6.81
C LEU A 154 20.75 -7.64 6.80
N ARG A 155 19.85 -8.30 6.07
CA ARG A 155 18.42 -7.97 6.05
C ARG A 155 17.74 -8.06 7.42
N THR A 156 18.31 -8.76 8.39
CA THR A 156 17.84 -8.79 9.79
C THR A 156 18.41 -7.63 10.64
N ARG A 157 19.49 -6.99 10.20
CA ARG A 157 20.20 -5.90 10.90
C ARG A 157 19.63 -4.53 10.56
N ARG A 158 18.31 -4.43 10.56
CA ARG A 158 17.58 -3.21 10.22
C ARG A 158 17.89 -2.07 11.21
N ARG A 159 17.96 -0.84 10.72
CA ARG A 159 18.04 0.40 11.48
C ARG A 159 17.10 1.44 10.88
N ALA A 160 16.44 2.21 11.74
CA ALA A 160 15.76 3.44 11.32
C ALA A 160 16.79 4.52 11.01
N ASP A 161 16.40 5.52 10.21
CA ASP A 161 17.22 6.71 10.01
C ASP A 161 17.16 7.60 11.27
N PRO A 162 18.28 7.76 12.01
CA PRO A 162 18.28 8.52 13.26
C PRO A 162 18.13 10.03 13.05
N TYR A 163 18.29 10.53 11.82
CA TYR A 163 18.20 11.96 11.50
C TYR A 163 16.95 12.31 10.67
N ASN A 164 16.04 11.34 10.48
CA ASN A 164 14.75 11.58 9.85
C ASN A 164 13.63 11.49 10.89
N SER A 165 12.96 12.61 11.16
CA SER A 165 11.79 12.66 12.05
C SER A 165 10.52 12.10 11.41
N ARG A 166 10.49 11.92 10.10
CA ARG A 166 9.35 11.42 9.34
C ARG A 166 9.35 9.89 9.35
N THR A 167 8.37 9.33 10.05
CA THR A 167 8.21 7.88 10.14
C THR A 167 6.75 7.45 9.96
N LEU A 168 6.57 6.22 9.51
CA LEU A 168 5.27 5.54 9.45
C LEU A 168 5.28 4.29 10.32
N PRO A 169 4.17 3.97 11.00
CA PRO A 169 4.07 2.74 11.77
C PRO A 169 4.10 1.54 10.83
N ARG A 170 4.59 0.41 11.33
CA ARG A 170 4.47 -0.88 10.65
C ARG A 170 3.18 -1.57 11.03
N ARG A 171 2.65 -2.35 10.08
CA ARG A 171 1.39 -3.07 10.22
C ARG A 171 1.34 -4.06 11.38
N TRP A 172 2.34 -4.93 11.51
CA TRP A 172 2.38 -5.97 12.54
C TRP A 172 3.45 -5.71 13.60
N GLY A 173 3.68 -4.43 13.93
CA GLY A 173 4.64 -4.01 14.94
C GLY A 173 6.08 -3.91 14.43
N GLY A 174 7.01 -3.72 15.38
CA GLY A 174 8.40 -3.34 15.13
C GLY A 174 8.58 -1.82 15.00
N ASP A 175 9.84 -1.39 14.93
CA ASP A 175 10.14 0.05 14.87
C ASP A 175 9.54 0.71 13.62
N PRO A 176 9.04 1.94 13.73
CA PRO A 176 8.57 2.72 12.59
C PRO A 176 9.56 2.72 11.43
N VAL A 177 9.04 2.86 10.22
CA VAL A 177 9.85 2.97 9.00
C VAL A 177 10.03 4.45 8.65
N SER A 178 11.26 4.84 8.31
CA SER A 178 11.54 6.20 7.83
C SER A 178 10.95 6.38 6.44
N TYR A 179 10.53 7.59 6.11
CA TYR A 179 10.07 7.89 4.75
C TYR A 179 10.56 9.23 4.26
N ALA A 180 10.60 9.37 2.93
CA ALA A 180 10.95 10.61 2.26
C ALA A 180 9.87 10.96 1.23
N GLU A 181 9.60 12.26 1.15
CA GLU A 181 8.72 12.88 0.16
C GLU A 181 9.54 14.01 -0.49
N LEU A 182 9.68 13.97 -1.80
CA LEU A 182 10.40 15.00 -2.52
C LEU A 182 9.53 16.26 -2.71
N PRO A 183 10.11 17.43 -3.04
CA PRO A 183 9.40 18.71 -3.00
C PRO A 183 8.18 18.87 -3.92
N GLY A 184 7.95 17.94 -4.84
CA GLY A 184 6.73 17.88 -5.68
C GLY A 184 5.85 16.66 -5.39
N ALA A 185 6.12 15.91 -4.31
CA ALA A 185 5.29 14.76 -3.95
C ALA A 185 3.86 15.21 -3.62
N PRO A 186 2.84 14.38 -3.89
CA PRO A 186 1.46 14.77 -3.62
C PRO A 186 1.22 15.05 -2.14
N ASP A 187 0.29 15.96 -1.87
CA ASP A 187 -0.06 16.37 -0.51
C ASP A 187 -0.62 15.18 0.31
N SER A 188 -0.29 15.19 1.59
CA SER A 188 -0.73 14.21 2.59
C SER A 188 -1.38 14.86 3.82
N SER A 189 -1.61 16.19 3.79
CA SER A 189 -2.20 16.98 4.87
C SER A 189 -3.58 16.51 5.32
N ASP A 190 -4.36 15.87 4.43
CA ASP A 190 -5.66 15.26 4.75
C ASP A 190 -5.59 14.22 5.87
N TRP A 191 -4.42 13.65 6.13
CA TRP A 191 -4.26 12.62 7.15
C TRP A 191 -3.94 13.17 8.55
N ASP A 192 -3.64 14.46 8.65
CA ASP A 192 -3.31 15.08 9.92
C ASP A 192 -4.58 15.59 10.63
N PRO A 193 -4.65 15.51 11.97
CA PRO A 193 -5.75 16.10 12.71
C PRO A 193 -5.86 17.59 12.43
N ARG A 194 -7.00 18.05 11.94
CA ARG A 194 -7.24 19.48 11.64
C ARG A 194 -8.12 20.14 12.70
N PRO A 195 -7.69 21.26 13.31
CA PRO A 195 -8.53 22.02 14.25
C PRO A 195 -9.86 22.46 13.60
N GLY A 196 -10.96 22.38 14.36
CA GLY A 196 -12.28 22.80 13.89
C GLY A 196 -13.05 21.78 13.05
N VAL A 197 -12.42 20.66 12.67
CA VAL A 197 -13.11 19.55 11.99
C VAL A 197 -13.86 18.69 13.01
N ALA A 198 -15.14 18.40 12.71
CA ALA A 198 -15.95 17.48 13.51
C ALA A 198 -15.36 16.07 13.43
N ARG A 199 -15.06 15.48 14.59
CA ARG A 199 -14.42 14.16 14.66
C ARG A 199 -15.44 13.04 14.62
N GLY A 200 -15.22 12.08 13.75
CA GLY A 200 -15.92 10.81 13.79
C GLY A 200 -15.55 9.99 15.03
N THR A 201 -16.38 8.98 15.31
CA THR A 201 -16.15 8.02 16.38
C THR A 201 -15.69 6.69 15.78
N VAL A 202 -14.63 6.12 16.34
CA VAL A 202 -14.19 4.77 16.01
C VAL A 202 -14.46 3.84 17.17
N THR A 203 -15.12 2.71 16.90
CA THR A 203 -15.35 1.64 17.88
C THR A 203 -14.76 0.33 17.41
N GLU A 204 -14.18 -0.45 18.32
CA GLU A 204 -13.60 -1.77 18.05
C GLU A 204 -14.54 -2.87 18.51
N HIS A 205 -14.71 -3.90 17.69
CA HIS A 205 -15.63 -5.01 17.93
C HIS A 205 -15.02 -6.35 17.54
N ARG A 206 -15.70 -7.43 17.93
CA ARG A 206 -15.49 -8.78 17.44
C ARG A 206 -16.76 -9.29 16.78
N VAL A 207 -16.61 -9.90 15.61
CA VAL A 207 -17.70 -10.45 14.80
C VAL A 207 -17.45 -11.93 14.64
N ALA A 208 -18.32 -12.78 15.21
CA ALA A 208 -18.27 -14.20 14.97
C ALA A 208 -18.62 -14.51 13.51
N SER A 209 -17.87 -15.40 12.88
CA SER A 209 -18.07 -15.79 11.49
C SER A 209 -18.16 -17.31 11.36
N ALA A 210 -19.29 -17.79 10.84
CA ALA A 210 -19.46 -19.17 10.45
C ALA A 210 -18.69 -19.46 9.14
N HIS A 211 -18.64 -18.50 8.21
CA HIS A 211 -17.88 -18.63 6.96
C HIS A 211 -16.38 -18.78 7.19
N LEU A 212 -15.82 -18.09 8.19
CA LEU A 212 -14.40 -18.17 8.54
C LEU A 212 -14.11 -19.18 9.65
N GLY A 213 -15.14 -19.69 10.33
CA GLY A 213 -15.01 -20.60 11.48
C GLY A 213 -14.30 -19.96 12.68
N THR A 214 -14.30 -18.64 12.79
CA THR A 214 -13.58 -17.89 13.84
C THR A 214 -14.21 -16.51 14.07
N GLU A 215 -13.71 -15.77 15.06
CA GLU A 215 -14.07 -14.36 15.24
C GLU A 215 -13.12 -13.43 14.46
N ARG A 216 -13.68 -12.32 13.98
CA ARG A 216 -12.94 -11.26 13.29
C ARG A 216 -13.00 -9.98 14.11
N ARG A 217 -11.84 -9.41 14.41
CA ARG A 217 -11.78 -8.03 14.93
C ARG A 217 -12.13 -7.05 13.81
N VAL A 218 -12.93 -6.05 14.14
CA VAL A 218 -13.44 -5.05 13.20
C VAL A 218 -13.46 -3.68 13.86
N TRP A 219 -13.03 -2.65 13.14
CA TRP A 219 -13.27 -1.25 13.53
C TRP A 219 -14.44 -0.68 12.73
N LEU A 220 -15.34 0.01 13.42
CA LEU A 220 -16.41 0.81 12.82
C LEU A 220 -16.11 2.28 13.00
N TYR A 221 -16.12 3.04 11.90
CA TYR A 221 -16.08 4.49 11.90
C TYR A 221 -17.47 5.06 11.61
N GLU A 222 -17.92 5.96 12.49
CA GLU A 222 -19.12 6.76 12.36
C GLU A 222 -18.75 8.24 12.20
N PRO A 223 -19.24 8.96 11.18
CA PRO A 223 -18.87 10.34 10.94
C PRO A 223 -19.51 11.29 11.96
N GLY A 224 -18.77 12.31 12.40
CA GLY A 224 -19.16 13.16 13.54
C GLY A 224 -20.30 14.18 13.30
N ALA A 225 -20.73 14.39 12.05
CA ALA A 225 -21.64 15.48 11.67
C ALA A 225 -22.85 15.02 10.84
N VAL A 226 -23.56 13.98 11.28
CA VAL A 226 -24.78 13.50 10.62
C VAL A 226 -26.00 14.09 11.34
N ARG A 227 -26.66 15.08 10.73
CA ARG A 227 -27.81 15.78 11.34
C ARG A 227 -29.13 15.00 11.32
N GLU A 228 -29.23 13.92 10.54
CA GLU A 228 -30.33 12.94 10.53
C GLU A 228 -29.80 11.63 9.91
N PRO A 229 -30.17 10.42 10.38
CA PRO A 229 -29.63 9.17 9.86
C PRO A 229 -30.23 8.80 8.50
N ALA A 230 -29.79 9.47 7.44
CA ALA A 230 -29.89 8.93 6.10
C ALA A 230 -29.02 7.67 5.99
N LYS A 231 -29.42 6.67 5.20
CA LYS A 231 -28.56 5.50 4.93
C LYS A 231 -27.23 5.97 4.34
N LEU A 232 -26.14 5.84 5.10
CA LEU A 232 -24.78 6.28 4.77
C LEU A 232 -24.16 5.40 3.68
N PRO A 233 -23.38 5.97 2.75
CA PRO A 233 -22.44 5.19 1.95
C PRO A 233 -21.51 4.38 2.85
N VAL A 234 -21.05 3.23 2.36
CA VAL A 234 -20.22 2.31 3.13
C VAL A 234 -18.87 2.12 2.47
N LEU A 235 -17.81 2.26 3.27
CA LEU A 235 -16.46 1.84 2.91
C LEU A 235 -16.10 0.56 3.69
N VAL A 236 -15.97 -0.57 3.00
CA VAL A 236 -15.31 -1.76 3.55
C VAL A 236 -13.83 -1.67 3.22
N LEU A 237 -13.00 -1.34 4.20
CA LEU A 237 -11.55 -1.14 4.01
C LEU A 237 -10.79 -2.33 4.61
N LEU A 238 -10.26 -3.18 3.74
CA LEU A 238 -9.45 -4.34 4.12
C LEU A 238 -8.12 -3.90 4.73
N ASP A 239 -7.44 -4.82 5.42
CA ASP A 239 -6.25 -4.53 6.23
C ASP A 239 -6.54 -3.52 7.36
N GLY A 240 -7.72 -3.67 7.97
CA GLY A 240 -8.30 -2.71 8.90
C GLY A 240 -7.38 -2.36 10.06
N GLU A 241 -6.61 -3.32 10.58
CA GLU A 241 -5.73 -3.13 11.73
C GLU A 241 -4.54 -2.21 11.46
N HIS A 242 -4.25 -1.96 10.17
CA HIS A 242 -3.25 -0.98 9.78
C HIS A 242 -3.84 0.39 9.56
N TRP A 243 -4.96 0.47 8.84
CA TRP A 243 -5.65 1.73 8.61
C TRP A 243 -6.15 2.37 9.91
N GLN A 244 -6.61 1.53 10.84
CA GLN A 244 -7.07 1.91 12.16
C GLN A 244 -6.60 0.89 13.21
N PRO A 245 -5.96 1.29 14.32
CA PRO A 245 -5.66 2.66 14.72
C PRO A 245 -4.32 3.21 14.20
N ARG A 246 -3.54 2.44 13.43
CA ARG A 246 -2.11 2.78 13.19
C ARG A 246 -1.92 3.98 12.25
N LEU A 247 -2.60 4.01 11.10
CA LEU A 247 -2.43 5.07 10.10
C LEU A 247 -3.39 6.25 10.25
N GLY A 248 -4.34 6.19 11.18
CA GLY A 248 -5.25 7.29 11.48
C GLY A 248 -6.26 7.59 10.38
N VAL A 249 -6.80 6.56 9.72
CA VAL A 249 -7.78 6.74 8.61
C VAL A 249 -9.01 7.56 9.00
N ALA A 250 -9.38 7.59 10.28
CA ALA A 250 -10.46 8.46 10.76
C ALA A 250 -10.17 9.96 10.48
N HIS A 251 -8.92 10.42 10.59
CA HIS A 251 -8.55 11.81 10.28
C HIS A 251 -8.75 12.12 8.79
N LEU A 252 -8.36 11.19 7.91
CA LEU A 252 -8.64 11.31 6.48
C LEU A 252 -10.14 11.48 6.23
N LEU A 253 -10.96 10.57 6.77
CA LEU A 253 -12.40 10.59 6.52
C LEU A 253 -13.04 11.87 7.06
N ASP A 254 -12.69 12.28 8.29
CA ASP A 254 -13.15 13.51 8.91
C ASP A 254 -12.84 14.75 8.05
N ASN A 255 -11.60 14.85 7.55
CA ASN A 255 -11.15 15.98 6.74
C ASN A 255 -11.82 16.00 5.36
N LEU A 256 -11.93 14.85 4.67
CA LEU A 256 -12.64 14.76 3.38
C LEU A 256 -14.12 15.11 3.51
N ILE A 257 -14.77 14.68 4.60
CA ILE A 257 -16.18 15.00 4.89
C ILE A 257 -16.34 16.49 5.18
N ALA A 258 -15.47 17.07 6.02
CA ALA A 258 -15.52 18.48 6.37
C ALA A 258 -15.29 19.41 5.17
N ASP A 259 -14.47 18.98 4.21
CA ASP A 259 -14.23 19.72 2.96
C ASP A 259 -15.32 19.46 1.89
N GLY A 260 -16.32 18.63 2.19
CA GLY A 260 -17.38 18.27 1.23
C GLY A 260 -16.89 17.48 0.02
N ARG A 261 -15.66 16.93 0.08
CA ARG A 261 -15.06 16.13 -1.01
C ARG A 261 -15.68 14.74 -1.09
N VAL A 262 -16.21 14.24 0.02
CA VAL A 262 -17.06 13.04 0.09
C VAL A 262 -18.28 13.33 0.98
N PRO A 263 -19.43 12.68 0.74
CA PRO A 263 -20.54 12.72 1.71
C PRO A 263 -20.14 12.04 3.03
N PRO A 264 -20.82 12.33 4.15
CA PRO A 264 -20.69 11.52 5.36
C PRO A 264 -20.89 10.04 5.04
N LEU A 265 -19.95 9.19 5.47
CA LEU A 265 -19.92 7.76 5.18
C LEU A 265 -19.56 6.94 6.42
N ALA A 266 -20.05 5.71 6.50
CA ALA A 266 -19.62 4.74 7.50
C ALA A 266 -18.45 3.90 6.95
N ALA A 267 -17.45 3.58 7.78
CA ALA A 267 -16.40 2.65 7.37
C ALA A 267 -16.38 1.40 8.27
N VAL A 268 -16.21 0.24 7.64
CA VAL A 268 -16.13 -1.07 8.25
C VAL A 268 -14.77 -1.67 7.91
N LEU A 269 -13.93 -1.88 8.92
CA LEU A 269 -12.52 -2.23 8.72
C LEU A 269 -12.22 -3.58 9.35
N PRO A 270 -12.34 -4.70 8.62
CA PRO A 270 -11.98 -6.01 9.15
C PRO A 270 -10.46 -6.20 9.24
N ASP A 271 -10.01 -6.76 10.36
CA ASP A 271 -8.62 -7.16 10.60
C ASP A 271 -8.17 -8.27 9.66
N SER A 272 -6.90 -8.31 9.24
CA SER A 272 -6.34 -9.49 8.54
C SER A 272 -5.53 -10.43 9.44
N VAL A 273 -5.54 -10.18 10.75
CA VAL A 273 -4.99 -11.00 11.83
C VAL A 273 -3.47 -11.08 11.82
N ASP A 274 -2.90 -11.77 10.84
CA ASP A 274 -1.49 -12.07 10.73
C ASP A 274 -1.10 -12.34 9.27
N PRO A 275 0.21 -12.40 8.93
CA PRO A 275 0.63 -12.61 7.54
C PRO A 275 0.06 -13.88 6.91
N GLY A 276 -0.01 -15.00 7.63
CA GLY A 276 -0.46 -16.28 7.13
C GLY A 276 -1.96 -16.27 6.84
N THR A 277 -2.76 -15.86 7.83
CA THR A 277 -4.21 -15.71 7.68
C THR A 277 -4.56 -14.77 6.53
N ARG A 278 -3.86 -13.64 6.41
CA ARG A 278 -4.04 -12.70 5.30
C ARG A 278 -3.81 -13.34 3.93
N TRP A 279 -2.77 -14.16 3.75
CA TRP A 279 -2.56 -14.86 2.48
C TRP A 279 -3.67 -15.86 2.19
N THR A 280 -4.08 -16.62 3.21
CA THR A 280 -5.15 -17.61 3.09
C THR A 280 -6.46 -16.95 2.69
N GLU A 281 -6.84 -15.85 3.33
CA GLU A 281 -8.16 -15.22 3.14
C GLU A 281 -8.21 -14.23 1.98
N LEU A 282 -7.13 -13.48 1.73
CA LEU A 282 -7.11 -12.40 0.73
C LEU A 282 -6.56 -12.83 -0.65
N THR A 283 -6.79 -14.09 -1.03
CA THR A 283 -6.44 -14.63 -2.36
C THR A 283 -7.68 -15.17 -3.07
N CYS A 284 -8.63 -14.26 -3.33
CA CYS A 284 -9.90 -14.56 -4.02
C CYS A 284 -10.74 -15.67 -3.34
N ARG A 285 -10.72 -15.77 -2.00
CA ARG A 285 -11.49 -16.78 -1.28
C ARG A 285 -12.99 -16.48 -1.25
N PRO A 286 -13.86 -17.39 -1.72
CA PRO A 286 -15.30 -17.22 -1.64
C PRO A 286 -15.80 -17.08 -0.20
N GLU A 287 -15.21 -17.83 0.74
CA GLU A 287 -15.62 -17.82 2.14
C GLU A 287 -15.39 -16.45 2.80
N PHE A 288 -14.30 -15.77 2.44
CA PHE A 288 -14.04 -14.42 2.93
C PHE A 288 -15.03 -13.41 2.35
N VAL A 289 -15.39 -13.51 1.07
CA VAL A 289 -16.42 -12.64 0.48
C VAL A 289 -17.79 -12.91 1.11
N ALA A 290 -18.12 -14.17 1.37
CA ALA A 290 -19.36 -14.54 2.06
C ALA A 290 -19.39 -13.94 3.48
N PHE A 291 -18.30 -14.00 4.24
CA PHE A 291 -18.18 -13.27 5.52
C PHE A 291 -18.47 -11.77 5.35
N LEU A 292 -17.89 -11.10 4.34
CA LEU A 292 -18.13 -9.67 4.15
C LEU A 292 -19.61 -9.35 3.85
N VAL A 293 -20.27 -10.17 3.03
CA VAL A 293 -21.63 -9.92 2.53
C VAL A 293 -22.71 -10.40 3.49
N ASP A 294 -22.58 -11.63 4.00
CA ASP A 294 -23.64 -12.34 4.71
C ASP A 294 -23.58 -12.11 6.23
N GLU A 295 -22.41 -11.72 6.75
CA GLU A 295 -22.19 -11.58 8.20
C GLU A 295 -21.76 -10.16 8.58
N LEU A 296 -20.69 -9.62 7.99
CA LEU A 296 -20.07 -8.37 8.41
C LEU A 296 -20.94 -7.14 8.12
N LEU A 297 -21.43 -6.99 6.88
CA LEU A 297 -22.25 -5.85 6.50
C LEU A 297 -23.63 -5.86 7.20
N PRO A 298 -24.35 -6.99 7.30
CA PRO A 298 -25.55 -7.08 8.13
C PRO A 298 -25.29 -6.76 9.61
N TRP A 299 -24.17 -7.24 10.17
CA TRP A 299 -23.77 -6.91 11.53
C TRP A 299 -23.52 -5.41 11.74
N ALA A 300 -22.90 -4.75 10.76
CA ALA A 300 -22.66 -3.30 10.77
C ALA A 300 -23.98 -2.51 10.63
N ALA A 301 -24.91 -2.98 9.80
CA ALA A 301 -26.22 -2.37 9.60
C ALA A 301 -27.10 -2.37 10.87
N GLY A 302 -26.87 -3.32 11.78
CA GLY A 302 -27.51 -3.33 13.10
C GLY A 302 -26.95 -2.28 14.08
N ARG A 303 -25.90 -1.53 13.71
CA ARG A 303 -25.20 -0.55 14.57
C ARG A 303 -25.12 0.84 13.98
N LEU A 304 -24.99 0.94 12.66
CA LEU A 304 -24.89 2.19 11.92
C LEU A 304 -25.94 2.20 10.81
N PRO A 305 -26.48 3.37 10.42
CA PRO A 305 -27.46 3.49 9.35
C PRO A 305 -26.78 3.32 7.98
N VAL A 306 -26.26 2.13 7.67
CA VAL A 306 -25.54 1.86 6.42
C VAL A 306 -26.48 1.59 5.26
N THR A 307 -26.03 1.86 4.04
CA THR A 307 -26.79 1.60 2.81
C THR A 307 -26.69 0.15 2.34
N ASP A 308 -27.80 -0.35 1.79
CA ASP A 308 -27.85 -1.60 1.01
C ASP A 308 -27.74 -1.33 -0.50
N ASP A 309 -27.52 -0.08 -0.91
CA ASP A 309 -27.30 0.25 -2.32
C ASP A 309 -25.85 -0.10 -2.72
N PRO A 310 -25.62 -1.02 -3.68
CA PRO A 310 -24.27 -1.34 -4.14
C PRO A 310 -23.56 -0.13 -4.76
N ALA A 311 -24.28 0.78 -5.43
CA ALA A 311 -23.67 1.96 -6.04
C ALA A 311 -23.05 2.92 -5.02
N ARG A 312 -23.45 2.81 -3.75
CA ARG A 312 -22.95 3.60 -2.61
C ARG A 312 -22.10 2.78 -1.64
N THR A 313 -21.63 1.60 -2.08
CA THR A 313 -20.78 0.71 -1.28
C THR A 313 -19.47 0.45 -1.99
N VAL A 314 -18.38 0.79 -1.30
CA VAL A 314 -17.00 0.65 -1.75
C VAL A 314 -16.34 -0.48 -0.99
N VAL A 315 -15.75 -1.45 -1.69
CA VAL A 315 -14.75 -2.34 -1.10
C VAL A 315 -13.37 -1.87 -1.55
N ALA A 316 -12.48 -1.65 -0.58
CA ALA A 316 -11.17 -1.06 -0.79
C ALA A 316 -10.06 -1.93 -0.18
N GLY A 317 -8.91 -1.99 -0.85
CA GLY A 317 -7.77 -2.70 -0.31
C GLY A 317 -6.49 -2.55 -1.12
N GLN A 318 -5.38 -2.96 -0.51
CA GLN A 318 -4.04 -2.82 -1.04
C GLN A 318 -3.39 -4.19 -1.25
N SER A 319 -2.59 -4.38 -2.29
CA SER A 319 -1.90 -5.67 -2.51
C SER A 319 -2.90 -6.84 -2.63
N LEU A 320 -2.80 -7.86 -1.77
CA LEU A 320 -3.81 -8.91 -1.65
C LEU A 320 -5.22 -8.37 -1.32
N GLY A 321 -5.31 -7.34 -0.47
CA GLY A 321 -6.59 -6.65 -0.24
C GLY A 321 -7.14 -6.03 -1.52
N GLY A 322 -6.29 -5.51 -2.40
CA GLY A 322 -6.72 -4.97 -3.70
C GLY A 322 -7.20 -6.07 -4.66
N LEU A 323 -6.52 -7.22 -4.67
CA LEU A 323 -6.96 -8.42 -5.39
C LEU A 323 -8.34 -8.88 -4.89
N THR A 324 -8.51 -8.99 -3.57
CA THR A 324 -9.78 -9.39 -2.95
C THR A 324 -10.88 -8.36 -3.14
N ALA A 325 -10.59 -7.05 -3.10
CA ALA A 325 -11.58 -6.01 -3.36
C ALA A 325 -12.16 -6.13 -4.77
N ALA A 326 -11.29 -6.32 -5.78
CA ALA A 326 -11.74 -6.57 -7.14
C ALA A 326 -12.56 -7.87 -7.25
N TYR A 327 -12.08 -8.95 -6.63
CA TYR A 327 -12.80 -10.24 -6.61
C TYR A 327 -14.17 -10.15 -5.93
N ALA A 328 -14.27 -9.48 -4.77
CA ALA A 328 -15.50 -9.28 -4.02
C ALA A 328 -16.52 -8.48 -4.83
N ALA A 329 -16.11 -7.41 -5.50
CA ALA A 329 -17.00 -6.62 -6.33
C ALA A 329 -17.52 -7.39 -7.55
N LEU A 330 -16.67 -8.20 -8.18
CA LEU A 330 -17.04 -9.04 -9.31
C LEU A 330 -17.96 -10.22 -8.92
N SER A 331 -17.72 -10.83 -7.74
CA SER A 331 -18.50 -11.98 -7.25
C SER A 331 -19.81 -11.59 -6.57
N ALA A 332 -19.84 -10.43 -5.91
CA ALA A 332 -21.02 -9.90 -5.20
C ALA A 332 -21.36 -8.46 -5.64
N PRO A 333 -21.65 -8.21 -6.94
CA PRO A 333 -21.96 -6.86 -7.44
C PRO A 333 -23.28 -6.31 -6.90
N HIS A 334 -24.15 -7.17 -6.37
CA HIS A 334 -25.37 -6.77 -5.66
C HIS A 334 -25.06 -6.11 -4.31
N ARG A 335 -23.84 -6.26 -3.79
CA ARG A 335 -23.38 -5.64 -2.54
C ARG A 335 -22.29 -4.59 -2.74
N PHE A 336 -21.37 -4.84 -3.66
CA PHE A 336 -20.23 -3.96 -3.92
C PHE A 336 -20.30 -3.44 -5.36
N GLY A 337 -20.85 -2.24 -5.54
CA GLY A 337 -20.87 -1.56 -6.84
C GLY A 337 -19.58 -0.80 -7.14
N ASN A 338 -18.67 -0.66 -6.18
CA ASN A 338 -17.41 0.06 -6.36
C ASN A 338 -16.23 -0.72 -5.76
N ALA A 339 -15.15 -0.86 -6.52
CA ALA A 339 -13.89 -1.44 -6.09
C ALA A 339 -12.77 -0.40 -6.16
N LEU A 340 -12.17 -0.10 -5.02
CA LEU A 340 -10.98 0.76 -4.91
C LEU A 340 -9.75 -0.11 -4.65
N VAL A 341 -8.90 -0.24 -5.67
CA VAL A 341 -7.79 -1.19 -5.70
C VAL A 341 -6.48 -0.45 -5.79
N GLN A 342 -5.61 -0.67 -4.81
CA GLN A 342 -4.29 -0.06 -4.76
C GLN A 342 -3.22 -1.15 -4.83
N SER A 343 -2.37 -1.11 -5.85
CA SER A 343 -1.28 -2.06 -6.05
C SER A 343 -1.75 -3.52 -5.97
N GLY A 344 -2.94 -3.81 -6.51
CA GLY A 344 -3.59 -5.12 -6.46
C GLY A 344 -2.66 -6.24 -6.94
N SER A 345 -2.60 -7.36 -6.21
CA SER A 345 -1.71 -8.49 -6.51
C SER A 345 -2.23 -9.35 -7.67
N PHE A 346 -2.52 -8.74 -8.81
CA PHE A 346 -3.07 -9.40 -9.99
C PHE A 346 -2.10 -10.33 -10.69
N TRP A 347 -0.81 -10.32 -10.32
CA TRP A 347 0.14 -11.36 -10.73
C TRP A 347 -0.21 -12.72 -10.11
N TRP A 348 -1.01 -12.77 -9.05
CA TRP A 348 -1.34 -14.00 -8.34
C TRP A 348 -2.17 -14.96 -9.20
N PRO A 349 -1.96 -16.28 -9.04
CA PRO A 349 -0.91 -16.95 -8.27
C PRO A 349 0.44 -17.00 -9.00
N VAL A 350 1.50 -17.40 -8.29
CA VAL A 350 2.74 -17.81 -8.96
C VAL A 350 2.56 -19.21 -9.54
N GLY A 351 2.59 -19.36 -10.87
CA GLY A 351 2.55 -20.66 -11.54
C GLY A 351 1.75 -20.65 -12.85
N PRO A 352 1.32 -21.82 -13.35
CA PRO A 352 0.58 -21.96 -14.60
C PRO A 352 -0.76 -21.21 -14.65
N GLU A 353 -1.33 -20.90 -13.49
CA GLU A 353 -2.60 -20.17 -13.36
C GLU A 353 -2.40 -18.68 -13.06
N ALA A 354 -1.19 -18.13 -13.26
CA ALA A 354 -0.89 -16.73 -13.00
C ALA A 354 -1.91 -15.78 -13.63
N GLU A 355 -2.15 -14.66 -12.94
CA GLU A 355 -3.17 -13.68 -13.33
C GLU A 355 -4.57 -14.25 -13.41
N TRP A 356 -4.86 -15.16 -12.48
CA TRP A 356 -6.10 -15.93 -12.47
C TRP A 356 -7.34 -15.03 -12.54
N LEU A 357 -7.39 -13.95 -11.74
CA LEU A 357 -8.54 -13.05 -11.73
C LEU A 357 -8.71 -12.30 -13.06
N THR A 358 -7.61 -11.88 -13.69
CA THR A 358 -7.64 -11.30 -15.05
C THR A 358 -8.23 -12.29 -16.04
N GLY A 359 -7.78 -13.56 -15.99
CA GLY A 359 -8.33 -14.63 -16.82
C GLY A 359 -9.83 -14.91 -16.57
N CYS A 360 -10.33 -14.69 -15.35
CA CYS A 360 -11.76 -14.79 -15.04
C CYS A 360 -12.60 -13.65 -15.59
N VAL A 361 -12.02 -12.46 -15.80
CA VAL A 361 -12.70 -11.32 -16.43
C VAL A 361 -12.70 -11.44 -17.95
N ALA A 362 -11.63 -11.99 -18.53
CA ALA A 362 -11.46 -12.10 -19.97
C ALA A 362 -12.64 -12.81 -20.66
N GLY A 363 -13.24 -12.12 -21.63
CA GLY A 363 -14.36 -12.65 -22.43
C GLY A 363 -15.66 -12.88 -21.65
N LYS A 364 -15.81 -12.32 -20.43
CA LYS A 364 -17.05 -12.40 -19.65
C LYS A 364 -17.89 -11.12 -19.78
N PRO A 365 -19.22 -11.22 -19.67
CA PRO A 365 -20.09 -10.05 -19.62
C PRO A 365 -19.74 -9.11 -18.45
N ARG A 366 -19.85 -7.81 -18.71
CA ARG A 366 -19.66 -6.75 -17.70
C ARG A 366 -20.63 -6.93 -16.52
N ARG A 367 -20.14 -6.72 -15.30
CA ARG A 367 -20.93 -6.58 -14.07
C ARG A 367 -21.13 -5.09 -13.72
N PRO A 368 -22.17 -4.70 -12.98
CA PRO A 368 -22.41 -3.29 -12.62
C PRO A 368 -21.46 -2.83 -11.51
N VAL A 369 -20.16 -2.78 -11.82
CA VAL A 369 -19.08 -2.43 -10.90
C VAL A 369 -18.24 -1.30 -11.50
N ARG A 370 -17.93 -0.30 -10.69
CA ARG A 370 -16.96 0.75 -10.98
C ARG A 370 -15.60 0.39 -10.38
N PHE A 371 -14.56 0.43 -11.19
CA PHE A 371 -13.18 0.21 -10.73
C PHE A 371 -12.41 1.52 -10.63
N ARG A 372 -11.66 1.67 -9.54
CA ARG A 372 -10.57 2.64 -9.39
C ARG A 372 -9.31 1.88 -9.06
N LEU A 373 -8.35 1.91 -9.98
CA LEU A 373 -7.13 1.13 -9.92
C LEU A 373 -5.95 2.09 -9.83
N SER A 374 -5.06 1.91 -8.86
CA SER A 374 -3.80 2.66 -8.82
C SER A 374 -2.59 1.81 -8.49
N PHE A 375 -1.45 2.11 -9.11
CA PHE A 375 -0.24 1.31 -9.03
C PHE A 375 1.02 2.18 -9.01
N GLY A 376 2.03 1.79 -8.23
CA GLY A 376 3.31 2.47 -8.23
C GLY A 376 4.11 2.16 -9.49
N GLU A 377 4.70 3.19 -10.10
CA GLU A 377 5.60 3.08 -11.26
C GLU A 377 6.81 2.16 -10.97
N GLN A 378 7.22 2.05 -9.70
CA GLN A 378 8.34 1.19 -9.30
C GLN A 378 7.96 -0.26 -9.03
N GLU A 379 6.69 -0.66 -9.18
CA GLU A 379 6.23 -2.01 -8.90
C GLU A 379 6.44 -3.00 -10.06
N TRP A 380 7.69 -3.23 -10.48
CA TRP A 380 8.00 -3.99 -11.71
C TRP A 380 7.40 -5.41 -11.80
N VAL A 381 7.02 -6.02 -10.67
CA VAL A 381 6.30 -7.31 -10.64
C VAL A 381 4.78 -7.14 -10.78
N ALA A 382 4.19 -6.15 -10.11
CA ALA A 382 2.73 -5.98 -10.09
C ALA A 382 2.22 -5.17 -11.27
N LEU A 383 2.99 -4.15 -11.70
CA LEU A 383 2.58 -3.20 -12.73
C LEU A 383 2.27 -3.86 -14.09
N PRO A 384 3.05 -4.82 -14.60
CA PRO A 384 2.69 -5.50 -15.85
C PRO A 384 1.35 -6.26 -15.78
N ALA A 385 1.09 -6.96 -14.66
CA ALA A 385 -0.16 -7.67 -14.45
C ALA A 385 -1.35 -6.70 -14.30
N ALA A 386 -1.12 -5.57 -13.63
CA ALA A 386 -2.10 -4.50 -13.50
C ALA A 386 -2.51 -3.88 -14.85
N ARG A 387 -1.52 -3.60 -15.72
CA ARG A 387 -1.77 -3.09 -17.07
C ARG A 387 -2.57 -4.09 -17.91
N ARG A 388 -2.26 -5.40 -17.81
CA ARG A 388 -3.07 -6.45 -18.46
C ARG A 388 -4.50 -6.53 -17.94
N LEU A 389 -4.69 -6.39 -16.62
CA LEU A 389 -6.05 -6.30 -16.06
C LEU A 389 -6.80 -5.07 -16.58
N ARG A 390 -6.17 -3.88 -16.60
CA ARG A 390 -6.76 -2.67 -17.17
C ARG A 390 -7.25 -2.91 -18.60
N ASP A 391 -6.39 -3.48 -19.45
CA ASP A 391 -6.72 -3.74 -20.85
C ASP A 391 -7.85 -4.78 -20.97
N THR A 392 -7.86 -5.78 -20.09
CA THR A 392 -8.92 -6.80 -20.02
C THR A 392 -10.26 -6.22 -19.56
N LEU A 393 -10.26 -5.31 -18.58
CA LEU A 393 -11.46 -4.60 -18.13
C LEU A 393 -12.01 -3.70 -19.24
N ALA A 394 -11.15 -2.98 -19.96
CA ALA A 394 -11.56 -2.18 -21.10
C ALA A 394 -12.20 -3.05 -22.19
N ALA A 395 -11.57 -4.18 -22.54
CA ALA A 395 -12.10 -5.13 -23.52
C ALA A 395 -13.43 -5.78 -23.06
N ALA A 396 -13.66 -5.93 -21.75
CA ALA A 396 -14.90 -6.42 -21.17
C ALA A 396 -15.99 -5.32 -21.01
N GLY A 397 -15.75 -4.09 -21.47
CA GLY A 397 -16.72 -2.99 -21.50
C GLY A 397 -16.81 -2.15 -20.22
N TYR A 398 -15.83 -2.23 -19.33
CA TYR A 398 -15.72 -1.35 -18.15
C TYR A 398 -15.13 0.02 -18.52
N GLU A 399 -15.83 0.77 -19.37
CA GLU A 399 -15.39 2.06 -19.91
C GLU A 399 -15.16 3.14 -18.83
N ASN A 400 -15.80 2.99 -17.67
CA ASN A 400 -15.69 3.91 -16.54
C ASN A 400 -14.65 3.46 -15.49
N ALA A 401 -13.87 2.41 -15.77
CA ALA A 401 -12.75 2.02 -14.92
C ALA A 401 -11.64 3.07 -15.01
N ALA A 402 -11.29 3.70 -13.87
CA ALA A 402 -10.15 4.60 -13.84
C ALA A 402 -8.89 3.80 -13.46
N TYR A 403 -7.79 4.11 -14.13
CA TYR A 403 -6.48 3.53 -13.90
C TYR A 403 -5.45 4.65 -13.83
N ARG A 404 -4.64 4.65 -12.78
CA ARG A 404 -3.52 5.58 -12.66
C ARG A 404 -2.24 4.90 -12.18
N GLU A 405 -1.12 5.48 -12.61
CA GLU A 405 0.20 5.13 -12.10
C GLU A 405 0.74 6.33 -11.32
N PHE A 406 1.35 6.09 -10.16
CA PHE A 406 1.94 7.13 -9.32
C PHE A 406 3.43 6.90 -9.15
N ASN A 407 4.19 7.99 -8.99
CA ASN A 407 5.63 7.92 -8.78
C ASN A 407 5.97 7.45 -7.34
N GLY A 408 5.91 6.14 -7.16
CA GLY A 408 6.13 5.48 -5.88
C GLY A 408 6.15 3.96 -6.05
N GLY A 409 6.23 3.28 -4.91
CA GLY A 409 6.29 1.83 -4.83
C GLY A 409 5.08 1.19 -4.15
N HIS A 410 5.31 -0.01 -3.64
CA HIS A 410 4.33 -0.85 -2.96
C HIS A 410 4.28 -0.47 -1.47
N ASP A 411 3.69 0.69 -1.19
CA ASP A 411 3.93 1.45 0.04
C ASP A 411 2.67 2.10 0.62
N TYR A 412 2.43 1.94 1.92
CA TYR A 412 1.33 2.60 2.62
C TYR A 412 1.44 4.12 2.61
N LEU A 413 2.65 4.69 2.51
CA LEU A 413 2.80 6.13 2.30
C LEU A 413 2.09 6.59 1.02
N CYS A 414 2.29 5.85 -0.07
CA CYS A 414 1.65 6.16 -1.34
C CYS A 414 0.16 5.86 -1.25
N TRP A 415 -0.21 4.69 -0.72
CA TRP A 415 -1.60 4.26 -0.63
C TRP A 415 -2.49 5.20 0.19
N ARG A 416 -1.93 5.98 1.11
CA ARG A 416 -2.65 7.01 1.86
C ARG A 416 -3.28 8.08 0.96
N THR A 417 -2.50 8.73 0.10
CA THR A 417 -3.07 9.67 -0.88
C THR A 417 -3.97 8.94 -1.87
N GLU A 418 -3.57 7.73 -2.24
CA GLU A 418 -4.29 6.99 -3.25
C GLU A 418 -5.70 6.57 -2.80
N LEU A 419 -5.88 6.35 -1.50
CA LEU A 419 -7.16 6.08 -0.86
C LEU A 419 -8.03 7.34 -0.87
N ALA A 420 -7.45 8.49 -0.55
CA ALA A 420 -8.16 9.77 -0.53
C ALA A 420 -8.78 10.10 -1.90
N ASP A 421 -7.97 10.13 -2.96
CA ASP A 421 -8.46 10.48 -4.30
C ASP A 421 -9.47 9.44 -4.81
N GLY A 422 -9.21 8.15 -4.57
CA GLY A 422 -10.10 7.07 -5.01
C GLY A 422 -11.47 7.12 -4.34
N LEU A 423 -11.53 7.50 -3.06
CA LEU A 423 -12.80 7.72 -2.36
C LEU A 423 -13.55 8.93 -2.92
N VAL A 424 -12.84 10.04 -3.18
CA VAL A 424 -13.42 11.22 -3.82
C VAL A 424 -14.01 10.84 -5.18
N GLU A 425 -13.24 10.22 -6.07
CA GLU A 425 -13.71 9.85 -7.41
C GLU A 425 -14.92 8.89 -7.42
N LEU A 426 -15.07 8.05 -6.39
CA LEU A 426 -16.17 7.09 -6.28
C LEU A 426 -17.42 7.73 -5.66
N LEU A 427 -17.25 8.61 -4.68
CA LEU A 427 -18.34 9.11 -3.83
C LEU A 427 -18.69 10.58 -4.06
N SER A 428 -17.88 11.34 -4.81
CA SER A 428 -18.23 12.69 -5.25
C SER A 428 -19.26 12.61 -6.38
N GLY A 429 -20.44 13.20 -6.20
CA GLY A 429 -21.50 13.25 -7.21
C GLY A 429 -22.77 12.45 -6.90
N GLY A 430 -23.18 12.43 -5.63
CA GLY A 430 -24.54 12.05 -5.23
C GLY A 430 -25.52 13.21 -5.38
#